data_AF-A0A8S3FBH9-F1
#
_entry.id   AF-A0A8S3FBH9-F1
#
_cell.length_a   1.000
_cell.length_b   1.000
_cell.length_c   1.000
_cell.angle_alpha   90.00
_cell.angle_beta   90.00
_cell.angle_gamma   90.00
#
_symmetry.space_group_name_H-M   'P 1'
#
loop_
_entity.id
_entity.type
_entity.pdbx_description
1 polymer ?
#
loop_
_entity_poly.entity_id
_entity_poly.type
_entity_poly.pdbx_seq_one_letter_code
_entity_poly.pdbx_strand_id
1 'polypeptide(L)'
;CTTEEAPSVNEADQDPATLNNRLLAIGGVTGIKDELEPVIGYAAEPLLPLAKACSPLESIIFDLLHYVKMALDEIPDEPPDDLTIDETAAIRLYTIEWEKPHRRLYSMLNYTLNTASREELRPYFRYMKLRITTLVKISFVPLTTV
;
A
#
# COMPACT_ATOMS: atom_id res chain seq x y z
N CYS A 1 -19.87 -36.38 -47.79
CA CYS A 1 -20.11 -35.03 -47.28
C CYS A 1 -20.78 -35.16 -45.92
N THR A 2 -20.23 -34.80 -44.77
CA THR A 2 -18.92 -34.24 -44.39
C THR A 2 -18.88 -34.51 -42.88
N THR A 3 -17.93 -35.29 -42.39
CA THR A 3 -17.62 -35.39 -40.96
C THR A 3 -16.45 -34.46 -40.72
N GLU A 4 -16.70 -33.32 -40.09
CA GLU A 4 -15.68 -32.38 -39.67
C GLU A 4 -15.36 -32.68 -38.20
N GLU A 5 -14.24 -33.36 -38.02
CA GLU A 5 -13.67 -33.78 -36.74
C GLU A 5 -12.82 -32.62 -36.17
N ALA A 6 -12.95 -32.34 -34.88
CA ALA A 6 -12.24 -31.27 -34.19
C ALA A 6 -10.71 -31.48 -34.24
N PRO A 7 -9.89 -30.41 -34.36
CA PRO A 7 -8.45 -30.59 -34.39
C PRO A 7 -7.89 -30.91 -32.99
N SER A 8 -7.30 -32.10 -32.92
CA SER A 8 -6.37 -32.60 -31.90
C SER A 8 -5.27 -31.59 -31.58
N VAL A 9 -5.11 -31.27 -30.29
CA VAL A 9 -3.96 -30.51 -29.77
C VAL A 9 -2.76 -31.45 -29.76
N ASN A 10 -1.84 -31.27 -30.72
CA ASN A 10 -0.55 -31.93 -30.69
C ASN A 10 0.42 -31.12 -29.82
N GLU A 11 0.58 -31.54 -28.57
CA GLU A 11 1.77 -31.26 -27.77
C GLU A 11 2.96 -32.03 -28.36
N ALA A 12 3.85 -31.34 -29.07
CA ALA A 12 5.29 -31.52 -28.98
C ALA A 12 6.00 -30.56 -29.95
N ASP A 13 7.18 -30.14 -29.52
CA ASP A 13 8.21 -29.46 -30.31
C ASP A 13 8.14 -27.93 -30.41
N GLN A 14 8.26 -27.30 -29.24
CA GLN A 14 8.63 -25.88 -29.16
C GLN A 14 10.14 -25.76 -28.98
N ASP A 15 10.83 -25.47 -30.09
CA ASP A 15 12.25 -25.17 -30.18
C ASP A 15 12.66 -24.07 -29.16
N PRO A 16 13.70 -24.31 -28.31
CA PRO A 16 14.15 -23.36 -27.30
C PRO A 16 14.61 -22.01 -27.88
N ALA A 17 14.90 -21.91 -29.17
CA ALA A 17 15.21 -20.63 -29.82
C ALA A 17 13.99 -19.73 -30.01
N THR A 18 12.78 -20.29 -30.13
CA THR A 18 11.55 -19.51 -30.37
C THR A 18 11.00 -18.88 -29.08
N LEU A 19 11.27 -19.49 -27.92
CA LEU A 19 10.91 -18.93 -26.62
C LEU A 19 11.79 -17.74 -26.25
N ASN A 20 13.05 -17.75 -26.69
CA ASN A 20 14.02 -16.70 -26.37
C ASN A 20 13.79 -15.39 -27.14
N ASN A 21 13.08 -15.44 -28.27
CA ASN A 21 12.81 -14.26 -29.09
C ASN A 21 11.62 -13.42 -28.61
N ARG A 22 10.79 -13.92 -27.68
CA ARG A 22 9.70 -13.12 -27.09
C ARG A 22 10.17 -12.22 -25.94
N LEU A 23 11.37 -12.46 -25.40
CA LEU A 23 11.95 -11.65 -24.32
C LEU A 23 12.75 -10.43 -24.80
N LEU A 24 13.01 -10.30 -26.11
CA LEU A 24 13.92 -9.28 -26.64
C LEU A 24 13.22 -8.08 -27.32
N ALA A 25 11.89 -8.03 -27.30
CA ALA A 25 11.11 -6.93 -27.90
C ALA A 25 10.49 -5.95 -26.89
N ILE A 26 10.74 -6.13 -25.58
CA ILE A 26 10.30 -5.18 -24.55
C ILE A 26 11.54 -4.73 -23.79
N GLY A 27 12.08 -3.59 -24.20
CA GLY A 27 12.99 -2.72 -23.43
C GLY A 27 14.07 -3.42 -22.62
N GLY A 28 15.26 -3.54 -23.20
CA GLY A 28 16.40 -4.13 -22.54
C GLY A 28 16.82 -3.44 -21.24
N VAL A 29 17.71 -4.19 -20.57
CA VAL A 29 18.72 -3.77 -19.58
C VAL A 29 18.35 -4.05 -18.12
N THR A 30 18.78 -5.26 -17.71
CA THR A 30 19.41 -5.63 -16.43
C THR A 30 18.63 -5.38 -15.14
N GLY A 31 18.17 -6.46 -14.50
CA GLY A 31 19.01 -7.18 -13.54
C GLY A 31 19.68 -6.39 -12.40
N ILE A 32 19.13 -5.24 -12.02
CA ILE A 32 19.36 -4.62 -10.71
C ILE A 32 17.98 -4.65 -10.06
N LYS A 33 17.78 -5.42 -8.99
CA LYS A 33 16.77 -4.99 -8.02
C LYS A 33 17.28 -3.62 -7.63
N ASP A 34 16.65 -2.54 -8.08
CA ASP A 34 16.91 -1.22 -7.52
C ASP A 34 16.71 -1.38 -6.01
N GLU A 35 17.81 -1.52 -5.28
CA GLU A 35 17.80 -1.60 -3.84
C GLU A 35 17.31 -0.24 -3.40
N LEU A 36 16.01 -0.16 -3.09
CA LEU A 36 15.41 1.08 -2.67
C LEU A 36 16.17 1.57 -1.43
N GLU A 37 16.66 2.81 -1.47
CA GLU A 37 17.40 3.39 -0.35
C GLU A 37 16.58 3.31 0.94
N PRO A 38 17.19 3.12 2.11
CA PRO A 38 16.45 3.09 3.37
C PRO A 38 15.59 4.35 3.57
N VAL A 39 14.42 4.20 4.20
CA VAL A 39 13.60 5.36 4.57
C VAL A 39 14.21 6.01 5.81
N ILE A 40 14.94 7.10 5.61
CA ILE A 40 15.58 7.88 6.67
C ILE A 40 14.68 9.05 7.09
N GLY A 41 14.65 9.37 8.38
CA GLY A 41 14.01 10.57 8.93
C GLY A 41 12.60 10.35 9.51
N TYR A 42 11.81 9.40 9.02
CA TYR A 42 10.45 9.17 9.53
C TYR A 42 10.41 8.87 11.04
N ALA A 43 11.42 8.16 11.56
CA ALA A 43 11.50 7.78 12.97
C ALA A 43 11.65 8.99 13.91
N ALA A 44 12.22 10.09 13.41
CA ALA A 44 12.43 11.34 14.14
C ALA A 44 11.19 12.25 14.15
N GLU A 45 10.16 11.97 13.33
CA GLU A 45 8.91 12.70 13.41
C GLU A 45 8.24 12.47 14.78
N PRO A 46 7.62 13.51 15.36
CA PRO A 46 6.85 13.36 16.59
C PRO A 46 5.60 12.52 16.33
N LEU A 47 5.15 11.81 17.36
CA LEU A 47 3.82 11.20 17.34
C LEU A 47 2.78 12.32 17.47
N LEU A 48 1.85 12.38 16.53
CA LEU A 48 0.85 13.45 16.42
C LEU A 48 -0.56 12.85 16.29
N PRO A 49 -1.61 13.58 16.74
CA PRO A 49 -3.00 13.24 16.44
C PRO A 49 -3.24 13.10 14.93
N LEU A 50 -4.22 12.27 14.53
CA LEU A 50 -4.43 11.87 13.14
C LEU A 50 -4.55 13.07 12.19
N ALA A 51 -5.37 14.05 12.55
CA ALA A 51 -5.57 15.26 11.73
C ALA A 51 -4.26 16.01 11.47
N LYS A 52 -3.41 16.18 12.49
CA LYS A 52 -2.09 16.84 12.35
C LYS A 52 -1.09 15.96 11.58
N ALA A 53 -1.19 14.64 11.73
CA ALA A 53 -0.35 13.70 11.00
C ALA A 53 -0.67 13.69 9.50
N CYS A 54 -1.93 13.91 9.13
CA CYS A 54 -2.41 13.98 7.75
C CYS A 54 -2.23 15.36 7.09
N SER A 55 -1.95 16.43 7.85
CA SER A 55 -1.90 17.79 7.30
C SER A 55 -0.97 17.97 6.08
N PRO A 56 0.22 17.33 5.99
CA PRO A 56 1.08 17.47 4.81
C PRO A 56 0.54 16.79 3.55
N LEU A 57 -0.50 15.95 3.68
CA LEU A 57 -1.08 15.15 2.60
C LEU A 57 -2.34 15.79 2.01
N GLU A 58 -2.89 16.85 2.62
CA GLU A 58 -4.16 17.47 2.22
C GLU A 58 -4.16 17.97 0.77
N SER A 59 -3.01 18.47 0.28
CA SER A 59 -2.86 18.92 -1.11
C SER A 59 -2.52 17.80 -2.10
N ILE A 60 -2.24 16.59 -1.61
CA ILE A 60 -1.78 15.44 -2.41
C ILE A 60 -2.92 14.46 -2.62
N ILE A 61 -3.73 14.25 -1.58
CA ILE A 61 -4.72 13.19 -1.54
C ILE A 61 -6.12 13.81 -1.53
N PHE A 62 -6.92 13.41 -2.52
CA PHE A 62 -8.26 13.93 -2.73
C PHE A 62 -9.16 13.75 -1.50
N ASP A 63 -9.79 14.84 -1.05
CA ASP A 63 -10.78 14.83 0.05
C ASP A 63 -10.32 14.15 1.35
N LEU A 64 -9.01 14.20 1.63
CA LEU A 64 -8.41 13.50 2.78
C LEU A 64 -9.07 13.84 4.11
N LEU A 65 -9.42 15.12 4.34
CA LEU A 65 -10.02 15.56 5.60
C LEU A 65 -11.41 14.96 5.84
N HIS A 66 -12.20 14.74 4.78
CA HIS A 66 -13.47 14.05 4.89
C HIS A 66 -13.27 12.62 5.40
N TYR A 67 -12.33 11.89 4.81
CA TYR A 67 -12.02 10.51 5.23
C TYR A 67 -11.35 10.45 6.60
N VAL A 68 -10.54 11.44 6.99
CA VAL A 68 -10.01 11.56 8.36
C VAL A 68 -11.14 11.71 9.36
N LYS A 69 -12.11 12.59 9.07
CA LYS A 69 -13.28 12.78 9.92
C LYS A 69 -14.11 11.50 10.00
N MET A 70 -14.41 10.88 8.86
CA MET A 70 -15.10 9.59 8.81
C MET A 70 -14.37 8.54 9.66
N ALA A 71 -13.05 8.44 9.54
CA ALA A 71 -12.26 7.47 10.29
C ALA A 71 -12.37 7.67 11.81
N LEU A 72 -12.46 8.92 12.28
CA LEU A 72 -12.62 9.28 13.68
C LEU A 72 -14.05 9.04 14.18
N ASP A 73 -15.05 9.45 13.40
CA ASP A 73 -16.46 9.51 13.82
C ASP A 73 -17.06 8.12 14.07
N GLU A 74 -16.62 7.09 13.35
CA GLU A 74 -17.20 5.75 13.49
C GLU A 74 -16.44 4.86 14.50
N ILE A 75 -15.51 5.42 15.30
CA ILE A 75 -14.81 4.70 16.37
C ILE A 75 -15.71 4.67 17.61
N PRO A 76 -15.89 3.51 18.28
CA PRO A 76 -16.63 3.45 19.54
C PRO A 76 -15.95 4.29 20.63
N ASP A 77 -16.74 4.80 21.58
CA ASP A 77 -16.24 5.63 22.69
C ASP A 77 -15.11 4.96 23.50
N GLU A 78 -15.09 3.62 23.51
CA GLU A 78 -14.02 2.80 24.07
C GLU A 78 -13.35 1.99 22.94
N PRO A 79 -12.17 2.43 22.44
CA PRO A 79 -11.44 1.70 21.42
C PRO A 79 -10.91 0.37 21.97
N PRO A 80 -10.81 -0.68 21.12
CA PRO A 80 -10.21 -1.94 21.53
C PRO A 80 -8.71 -1.78 21.83
N ASP A 81 -8.21 -2.55 22.79
CA ASP A 81 -6.80 -2.88 23.00
C ASP A 81 -5.84 -1.70 23.27
N ASP A 82 -5.88 -1.01 24.42
CA ASP A 82 -4.88 0.02 24.84
C ASP A 82 -4.48 1.08 23.78
N LEU A 83 -5.27 1.20 22.70
CA LEU A 83 -5.05 2.11 21.60
C LEU A 83 -5.77 3.42 21.88
N THR A 84 -5.13 4.52 21.51
CA THR A 84 -5.80 5.81 21.48
C THR A 84 -6.78 5.88 20.30
N ILE A 85 -7.75 6.80 20.39
CA ILE A 85 -8.70 7.08 19.29
C ILE A 85 -7.93 7.38 17.99
N ASP A 86 -6.89 8.22 18.05
CA ASP A 86 -6.08 8.59 16.90
C ASP A 86 -5.34 7.39 16.28
N GLU A 87 -4.86 6.46 17.11
CA GLU A 87 -4.17 5.26 16.65
C GLU A 87 -5.14 4.30 15.92
N THR A 88 -6.31 4.07 16.49
CA THR A 88 -7.39 3.27 15.87
C THR A 88 -7.86 3.94 14.57
N ALA A 89 -8.06 5.26 14.59
CA ALA A 89 -8.43 6.04 13.42
C ALA A 89 -7.40 5.95 12.30
N ALA A 90 -6.11 5.92 12.62
CA ALA A 90 -5.05 5.78 11.63
C ALA A 90 -5.10 4.43 10.91
N ILE A 91 -5.38 3.33 11.62
CA ILE A 91 -5.56 2.01 11.00
C ILE A 91 -6.81 2.02 10.12
N ARG A 92 -7.91 2.57 10.62
CA ARG A 92 -9.15 2.63 9.85
C ARG A 92 -9.02 3.49 8.59
N LEU A 93 -8.43 4.67 8.69
CA LEU A 93 -8.18 5.55 7.54
C LEU A 93 -7.37 4.83 6.45
N TYR A 94 -6.43 3.97 6.86
CA TYR A 94 -5.67 3.14 5.92
C TYR A 94 -6.55 2.11 5.20
N THR A 95 -7.61 1.61 5.82
CA THR A 95 -8.47 0.56 5.25
C THR A 95 -9.77 1.06 4.63
N ILE A 96 -10.14 2.33 4.82
CA ILE A 96 -11.37 2.88 4.23
C ILE A 96 -11.28 2.85 2.70
N GLU A 97 -12.33 2.33 2.09
CA GLU A 97 -12.53 2.34 0.65
C GLU A 97 -13.04 3.72 0.21
N TRP A 98 -12.39 4.28 -0.79
CA TRP A 98 -12.82 5.56 -1.37
C TRP A 98 -13.67 5.33 -2.60
N GLU A 99 -14.57 6.27 -2.87
CA GLU A 99 -15.38 6.27 -4.08
C GLU A 99 -14.50 6.40 -5.33
N LYS A 100 -14.78 5.55 -6.32
CA LYS A 100 -14.13 5.64 -7.63
C LYS A 100 -14.50 6.99 -8.28
N PRO A 101 -13.56 7.68 -8.96
CA PRO A 101 -12.28 7.19 -9.48
C PRO A 101 -11.04 7.48 -8.60
N HIS A 102 -11.22 7.95 -7.36
CA HIS A 102 -10.11 8.46 -6.55
C HIS A 102 -9.24 7.35 -5.95
N ARG A 103 -7.93 7.58 -5.89
CA ARG A 103 -6.99 6.65 -5.26
C ARG A 103 -7.04 6.82 -3.75
N ARG A 104 -7.10 5.71 -3.03
CA ARG A 104 -7.13 5.65 -1.57
C ARG A 104 -5.77 5.95 -0.97
N LEU A 105 -5.76 6.40 0.28
CA LEU A 105 -4.54 6.65 1.04
C LEU A 105 -3.58 5.45 1.01
N TYR A 106 -4.05 4.21 1.26
CA TYR A 106 -3.17 3.05 1.23
C TYR A 106 -2.58 2.78 -0.15
N SER A 107 -3.36 3.00 -1.21
CA SER A 107 -2.91 2.75 -2.58
C SER A 107 -1.81 3.74 -2.97
N MET A 108 -1.98 5.01 -2.59
CA MET A 108 -0.98 6.06 -2.83
C MET A 108 0.28 5.83 -1.99
N LEU A 109 0.13 5.59 -0.68
CA LEU A 109 1.26 5.34 0.20
C LEU A 109 2.06 4.09 -0.22
N ASN A 110 1.38 2.98 -0.52
CA ASN A 110 2.08 1.75 -0.94
C ASN A 110 2.76 1.92 -2.30
N TYR A 111 2.16 2.70 -3.21
CA TYR A 111 2.83 3.06 -4.45
C TYR A 111 4.11 3.86 -4.17
N THR A 112 4.03 4.94 -3.38
CA THR A 112 5.17 5.79 -3.05
C THR A 112 6.26 5.07 -2.25
N LEU A 113 5.91 4.08 -1.43
CA LEU A 113 6.91 3.24 -0.73
C LEU A 113 7.75 2.40 -1.71
N ASN A 114 7.15 2.00 -2.83
CA ASN A 114 7.76 1.18 -3.89
C ASN A 114 8.41 2.01 -5.00
N THR A 115 8.32 3.35 -4.97
CA THR A 115 9.05 4.21 -5.92
C THR A 115 10.45 4.54 -5.37
N ALA A 116 11.39 4.80 -6.28
CA ALA A 116 12.76 5.17 -5.92
C ALA A 116 12.87 6.57 -5.27
N SER A 117 11.86 7.43 -5.43
CA SER A 117 11.88 8.80 -4.96
C SER A 117 11.54 8.89 -3.46
N ARG A 118 12.55 8.96 -2.60
CA ARG A 118 12.36 9.11 -1.14
C ARG A 118 11.81 10.48 -0.74
N GLU A 119 12.03 11.52 -1.54
CA GLU A 119 11.45 12.84 -1.29
C GLU A 119 9.92 12.84 -1.43
N GLU A 120 9.36 12.05 -2.35
CA GLU A 120 7.91 11.90 -2.49
C GLU A 120 7.25 11.24 -1.28
N LEU A 121 8.02 10.48 -0.50
CA LEU A 121 7.55 9.82 0.71
C LEU A 121 7.53 10.77 1.92
N ARG A 122 8.29 11.87 1.87
CA ARG A 122 8.45 12.81 3.00
C ARG A 122 7.14 13.37 3.54
N PRO A 123 6.14 13.76 2.71
CA PRO A 123 4.82 14.19 3.20
C PRO A 123 4.10 13.13 4.04
N TYR A 124 4.38 11.85 3.82
CA TYR A 124 3.75 10.75 4.54
C TYR A 124 4.40 10.45 5.89
N PHE A 125 5.56 11.02 6.22
CA PHE A 125 6.34 10.62 7.40
C PHE A 125 5.56 10.74 8.71
N ARG A 126 4.80 11.83 8.90
CA ARG A 126 3.99 12.03 10.11
C ARG A 126 2.87 11.00 10.24
N TYR A 127 2.17 10.72 9.14
CA TYR A 127 1.14 9.68 9.10
C TYR A 127 1.73 8.28 9.31
N MET A 128 2.86 7.97 8.66
CA MET A 128 3.56 6.70 8.86
C MET A 128 4.03 6.51 10.29
N LYS A 129 4.54 7.57 10.94
CA LYS A 129 4.94 7.52 12.35
C LYS A 129 3.77 7.05 13.22
N LEU A 130 2.60 7.68 13.08
CA LEU A 130 1.39 7.28 13.81
C LEU A 130 0.99 5.83 13.51
N ARG A 131 0.84 5.48 12.24
CA ARG A 131 0.37 4.14 11.84
C ARG A 131 1.33 3.02 12.24
N ILE A 132 2.64 3.19 12.04
CA ILE A 132 3.63 2.17 12.39
C ILE A 132 3.68 1.98 13.90
N THR A 133 3.62 3.07 14.68
CA THR A 133 3.51 2.97 16.14
C THR A 133 2.27 2.18 16.55
N THR A 134 1.12 2.41 15.94
CA THR A 134 -0.08 1.61 16.19
C THR A 134 0.11 0.13 15.83
N LEU A 135 0.66 -0.18 14.66
CA LEU A 135 0.88 -1.56 14.21
C LEU A 135 1.81 -2.33 15.14
N VAL A 136 2.84 -1.66 15.68
CA VAL A 136 3.73 -2.23 16.67
C VAL A 136 2.96 -2.59 17.95
N LYS A 137 2.07 -1.71 18.45
CA LYS A 137 1.22 -2.02 19.62
C LYS A 137 0.33 -3.26 19.38
N ILE A 138 -0.32 -3.33 18.22
CA ILE A 138 -1.23 -4.45 17.88
C ILE A 138 -0.45 -5.77 17.73
N SER A 139 0.76 -5.73 17.17
CA SER A 139 1.57 -6.94 16.92
C SER A 139 2.09 -7.61 18.19
N PHE A 140 2.07 -6.91 19.34
CA PHE A 140 2.46 -7.47 20.63
C PHE A 140 1.32 -8.16 21.38
N VAL A 141 0.10 -8.21 20.81
CA VAL A 141 -0.97 -9.04 21.35
C VAL A 141 -0.62 -10.52 21.06
N PRO A 142 -0.36 -11.36 22.08
CA PRO A 142 -0.11 -12.77 21.84
C PRO A 142 -1.32 -13.37 21.12
N LEU A 143 -1.07 -14.19 20.09
CA LEU A 143 -2.10 -15.06 19.52
C LEU A 143 -2.56 -16.03 20.61
N THR A 144 -3.54 -15.63 21.41
CA THR A 144 -4.35 -16.57 22.19
C THR A 144 -5.25 -17.26 21.20
N THR A 145 -4.74 -18.35 20.62
CA THR A 145 -5.53 -19.32 19.88
C THR A 145 -6.57 -19.89 20.83
N VAL A 146 -7.85 -19.65 20.55
CA VAL A 146 -8.99 -20.27 21.24
C VAL A 146 -9.32 -21.59 20.55
#